data_AF-N9E4H6-F1
#
_entry.id   AF-N9E4H6-F1
#
_cell.length_a   1.000
_cell.length_b   1.000
_cell.length_c   1.000
_cell.angle_alpha   90.00
_cell.angle_beta   90.00
_cell.angle_gamma   90.00
#
_symmetry.space_group_name_H-M   'P 1'
#
loop_
_entity.id
_entity.type
_entity.pdbx_description
1 polymer ?
#
loop_
_entity_poly.entity_id
_entity_poly.type
_entity_poly.pdbx_seq_one_letter_code
_entity_poly.pdbx_strand_id
1 'polypeptide(L)'
;MKKTFIMSLLGGLALGLTACASTPTNTLAIQKENNQYEVTGIGKTNLISKNNAISAAQKTCTRNTAPVVVDEKTDYQGVLKGVVDEQTGKMVEAAAGVIGTLTGKNASLAKDDDYQTTLTFYCKPNA
;
A
#
# COMPACT_ATOMS: atom_id res chain seq x y z
N MET A 1 -28.97 41.67 53.27
CA MET A 1 -29.56 41.19 52.00
C MET A 1 -28.75 41.74 50.84
N LYS A 2 -28.06 40.87 50.10
CA LYS A 2 -27.62 41.04 48.70
C LYS A 2 -27.03 39.69 48.29
N LYS A 3 -27.95 38.74 48.12
CA LYS A 3 -27.72 37.42 47.52
C LYS A 3 -27.59 37.65 46.02
N THR A 4 -26.42 37.40 45.46
CA THR A 4 -26.19 36.92 44.07
C THR A 4 -24.67 36.89 43.79
N PHE A 5 -23.93 36.20 44.64
CA PHE A 5 -22.74 35.46 44.18
C PHE A 5 -23.26 34.10 43.70
N ILE A 6 -22.64 33.55 42.65
CA ILE A 6 -22.90 32.23 42.04
C ILE A 6 -24.07 32.23 41.04
N MET A 7 -23.82 32.49 39.75
CA MET A 7 -24.36 31.71 38.60
C MET A 7 -23.91 32.31 37.25
N SER A 8 -22.71 31.98 36.76
CA SER A 8 -22.38 32.05 35.32
C SER A 8 -21.00 31.46 35.01
N LEU A 9 -20.69 30.33 35.64
CA LEU A 9 -19.63 29.43 35.19
C LEU A 9 -20.35 28.24 34.56
N LEU A 10 -20.59 28.26 33.25
CA LEU A 10 -20.95 27.11 32.38
C LEU A 10 -21.33 27.64 30.99
N GLY A 11 -20.32 27.95 30.18
CA GLY A 11 -20.50 28.34 28.78
C GLY A 11 -19.18 28.20 28.01
N GLY A 12 -18.34 27.26 28.44
CA GLY A 12 -17.02 27.03 27.86
C GLY A 12 -17.11 26.03 26.72
N LEU A 13 -17.01 26.54 25.49
CA LEU A 13 -16.18 25.95 24.44
C LEU A 13 -16.33 24.42 24.16
N ALA A 14 -17.55 23.94 23.93
CA ALA A 14 -17.80 22.55 23.51
C ALA A 14 -18.01 22.42 21.98
N LEU A 15 -17.37 23.26 21.16
CA LEU A 15 -17.44 23.16 19.70
C LEU A 15 -16.01 23.09 19.16
N GLY A 16 -15.59 21.91 18.69
CA GLY A 16 -14.41 21.84 17.83
C GLY A 16 -13.50 20.63 17.93
N LEU A 17 -13.87 19.55 18.63
CA LEU A 17 -13.10 18.29 18.55
C LEU A 17 -13.90 17.18 17.86
N THR A 18 -14.40 17.45 16.65
CA THR A 18 -14.63 16.37 15.69
C THR A 18 -13.24 15.90 15.23
N ALA A 19 -12.52 15.20 16.09
CA ALA A 19 -11.41 14.37 15.64
C ALA A 19 -12.01 13.41 14.62
N CYS A 20 -11.60 13.56 13.36
CA CYS A 20 -11.85 12.58 12.31
C CYS A 20 -11.19 11.27 12.71
N ALA A 21 -11.85 10.50 13.59
CA ALA A 21 -11.66 9.07 13.66
C ALA A 21 -12.33 8.48 12.41
N SER A 22 -11.76 8.76 11.24
CA SER A 22 -12.03 7.94 10.06
C SER A 22 -11.37 6.61 10.33
N THR A 23 -12.14 5.72 10.97
CA THR A 23 -11.81 4.32 11.18
C THR A 23 -11.38 3.75 9.84
N PRO A 24 -10.17 3.16 9.71
CA PRO A 24 -9.78 2.55 8.46
C PRO A 24 -10.80 1.46 8.14
N THR A 25 -11.55 1.65 7.05
CA THR A 25 -12.34 0.59 6.43
C THR A 25 -11.41 -0.60 6.24
N ASN A 26 -11.77 -1.76 6.80
CA ASN A 26 -11.02 -3.02 6.76
C ASN A 26 -10.22 -3.18 5.45
N THR A 27 -8.97 -2.73 5.48
CA THR A 27 -8.02 -2.87 4.39
C THR A 27 -6.81 -3.55 5.01
N LEU A 28 -6.12 -4.38 4.23
CA LEU A 28 -4.86 -5.00 4.63
C LEU A 28 -3.72 -3.97 4.74
N ALA A 29 -4.04 -2.67 4.82
CA ALA A 29 -3.12 -1.58 4.93
C ALA A 29 -2.68 -1.39 6.38
N ILE A 30 -1.38 -1.27 6.59
CA ILE A 30 -0.78 -0.99 7.89
C ILE A 30 -0.72 0.53 8.05
N GLN A 31 -1.36 1.08 9.07
CA GLN A 31 -1.20 2.50 9.39
C GLN A 31 0.21 2.75 9.96
N LYS A 32 0.93 3.69 9.36
CA LYS A 32 2.25 4.14 9.78
C LYS A 32 2.12 5.47 10.53
N GLU A 33 3.23 5.96 11.07
CA GLU A 33 3.30 7.30 11.65
C GLU A 33 2.95 8.39 10.60
N ASN A 34 2.63 9.59 11.08
CA ASN A 34 2.33 10.75 10.23
C ASN A 34 1.14 10.56 9.26
N ASN A 35 0.14 9.76 9.64
CA ASN A 35 -1.04 9.45 8.82
C ASN A 35 -0.72 8.84 7.45
N GLN A 36 0.40 8.12 7.37
CA GLN A 36 0.74 7.31 6.20
C GLN A 36 0.19 5.89 6.36
N TYR A 37 0.09 5.19 5.24
CA TYR A 37 -0.38 3.83 5.13
C TYR A 37 0.60 3.05 4.28
N GLU A 38 0.78 1.78 4.63
CA GLU A 38 1.63 0.85 3.92
C GLU A 38 0.78 -0.31 3.40
N VAL A 39 0.91 -0.63 2.12
CA VAL A 39 0.27 -1.81 1.50
C VAL A 39 1.31 -2.59 0.72
N THR A 40 1.14 -3.91 0.67
CA THR A 40 1.98 -4.79 -0.15
C THR A 40 1.14 -5.47 -1.21
N GLY A 41 1.50 -5.27 -2.47
CA GLY A 41 0.96 -5.97 -3.63
C GLY A 41 1.91 -7.06 -4.11
N ILE A 42 1.41 -8.28 -4.27
CA ILE A 42 2.18 -9.42 -4.78
C ILE A 42 1.82 -9.69 -6.23
N GLY A 43 2.73 -10.25 -7.02
CA GLY A 43 2.43 -10.70 -8.37
C GLY A 43 3.57 -11.47 -9.03
N LYS A 44 3.22 -12.25 -10.06
CA LYS A 44 4.21 -12.97 -10.90
C LYS A 44 5.14 -12.07 -11.72
N THR A 45 4.78 -10.80 -11.89
CA THR A 45 5.65 -9.80 -12.53
C THR A 45 5.65 -8.52 -11.71
N ASN A 46 6.71 -7.73 -11.87
CA ASN A 46 6.82 -6.39 -11.28
C ASN A 46 5.56 -5.55 -11.56
N LEU A 47 5.09 -5.51 -12.80
CA LEU A 47 3.91 -4.72 -13.19
C LEU A 47 2.63 -5.19 -12.47
N ILE A 48 2.43 -6.50 -12.35
CA ILE A 48 1.25 -7.06 -11.66
C ILE A 48 1.30 -6.72 -10.17
N SER A 49 2.48 -6.89 -9.55
CA SER A 49 2.71 -6.55 -8.15
C SER A 49 2.43 -5.08 -7.86
N LYS A 50 2.91 -4.16 -8.72
CA LYS A 50 2.62 -2.72 -8.62
C LYS A 50 1.14 -2.39 -8.76
N ASN A 51 0.48 -2.93 -9.77
CA ASN A 51 -0.96 -2.70 -9.98
C ASN A 51 -1.80 -3.20 -8.80
N ASN A 52 -1.42 -4.34 -8.21
CA ASN A 52 -2.07 -4.88 -7.03
C ASN A 52 -1.86 -3.97 -5.80
N ALA A 53 -0.65 -3.44 -5.61
CA ALA A 53 -0.36 -2.48 -4.54
C ALA A 53 -1.14 -1.17 -4.72
N ILE A 54 -1.20 -0.63 -5.94
CA ILE A 54 -1.98 0.58 -6.26
C ILE A 54 -3.48 0.33 -6.00
N SER A 55 -4.02 -0.81 -6.42
CA SER A 55 -5.42 -1.15 -6.17
C SER A 55 -5.72 -1.24 -4.67
N ALA A 56 -4.79 -1.80 -3.88
CA ALA A 56 -4.91 -1.83 -2.43
C ALA A 56 -4.87 -0.41 -1.82
N ALA A 57 -3.98 0.46 -2.30
CA ALA A 57 -3.91 1.85 -1.85
C ALA A 57 -5.19 2.63 -2.17
N GLN A 58 -5.74 2.45 -3.38
CA GLN A 58 -7.02 3.05 -3.78
C GLN A 58 -8.18 2.59 -2.91
N LYS A 59 -8.23 1.30 -2.53
CA LYS A 59 -9.26 0.75 -1.63
C LYS A 59 -9.09 1.22 -0.18
N THR A 60 -7.88 1.61 0.21
CA THR A 60 -7.57 2.14 1.55
C THR A 60 -8.10 3.56 1.71
N CYS A 61 -7.99 4.37 0.65
CA CYS A 61 -8.54 5.71 0.64
C CYS A 61 -10.08 5.71 0.49
N THR A 62 -10.74 6.65 1.16
CA THR A 62 -12.21 6.83 1.08
C THR A 62 -12.65 7.42 -0.26
N ARG A 63 -13.97 7.40 -0.55
CA ARG A 63 -14.56 7.84 -1.84
C ARG A 63 -14.15 9.25 -2.33
N ASN A 64 -13.72 10.15 -1.44
CA ASN A 64 -13.34 11.53 -1.79
C ASN A 64 -11.84 11.80 -1.64
N THR A 65 -11.04 10.75 -1.49
CA THR A 65 -9.59 10.85 -1.30
C THR A 65 -8.86 9.93 -2.26
N ALA A 66 -7.73 10.36 -2.78
CA ALA A 66 -6.83 9.55 -3.60
C ALA A 66 -5.52 9.28 -2.87
N PRO A 67 -4.89 8.11 -3.09
CA PRO A 67 -3.57 7.83 -2.55
C PRO A 67 -2.52 8.70 -3.23
N VAL A 68 -1.63 9.30 -2.43
CA VAL A 68 -0.40 9.96 -2.88
C VAL A 68 0.77 9.12 -2.38
N VAL A 69 1.50 8.53 -3.31
CA VAL A 69 2.64 7.66 -3.00
C VAL A 69 3.81 8.51 -2.51
N VAL A 70 4.34 8.12 -1.36
CA VAL A 70 5.53 8.72 -0.73
C VAL A 70 6.76 7.86 -0.98
N ASP A 71 6.58 6.53 -0.93
CA ASP A 71 7.65 5.56 -1.16
C ASP A 71 7.10 4.33 -1.89
N GLU A 72 7.93 3.77 -2.78
CA GLU A 72 7.65 2.55 -3.52
C GLU A 72 8.90 1.68 -3.53
N LYS A 73 8.76 0.44 -3.06
CA LYS A 73 9.82 -0.56 -3.10
C LYS A 73 9.30 -1.85 -3.72
N THR A 74 9.98 -2.35 -4.76
CA THR A 74 9.69 -3.67 -5.34
C THR A 74 10.85 -4.62 -5.08
N ASP A 75 10.58 -5.75 -4.45
CA ASP A 75 11.53 -6.83 -4.18
C ASP A 75 11.16 -8.08 -5.00
N TYR A 76 12.15 -8.70 -5.63
CA TYR A 76 12.02 -10.04 -6.20
C TYR A 76 12.27 -11.10 -5.12
N GLN A 77 11.35 -12.04 -4.97
CA GLN A 77 11.30 -13.11 -3.97
C GLN A 77 11.33 -14.51 -4.60
N GLY A 78 11.47 -14.60 -5.93
CA GLY A 78 11.52 -15.89 -6.61
C GLY A 78 12.75 -16.71 -6.26
N VAL A 79 12.73 -17.98 -6.68
CA VAL A 79 13.71 -19.01 -6.30
C VAL A 79 15.18 -18.69 -6.64
N LEU A 80 15.41 -17.67 -7.47
CA LEU A 80 16.73 -17.19 -7.87
C LEU A 80 17.22 -15.98 -7.06
N LYS A 81 16.47 -15.51 -6.05
CA LYS A 81 16.86 -14.38 -5.18
C LYS A 81 18.21 -14.66 -4.52
N GLY A 82 19.22 -13.86 -4.85
CA GLY A 82 20.56 -13.93 -4.25
C GLY A 82 21.49 -15.00 -4.84
N VAL A 83 21.04 -15.78 -5.82
CA VAL A 83 21.84 -16.86 -6.45
C VAL A 83 22.44 -16.42 -7.80
N VAL A 84 21.88 -15.35 -8.39
CA VAL A 84 22.34 -14.74 -9.64
C VAL A 84 22.35 -13.23 -9.45
N ASP A 85 23.35 -12.55 -10.01
CA ASP A 85 23.37 -11.09 -10.12
C ASP A 85 22.08 -10.62 -10.82
N GLU A 86 21.58 -9.43 -10.45
CA GLU A 86 20.25 -8.97 -10.84
C GLU A 86 20.07 -8.89 -12.37
N GLN A 87 21.15 -8.61 -13.11
CA GLN A 87 21.16 -8.67 -14.57
C GLN A 87 21.07 -10.10 -15.11
N THR A 88 21.68 -11.07 -14.44
CA THR A 88 21.69 -12.47 -14.87
C THR A 88 20.36 -13.17 -14.58
N GLY A 89 19.71 -12.85 -13.45
CA GLY A 89 18.38 -13.37 -13.13
C GLY A 89 17.31 -12.93 -14.13
N LYS A 90 17.31 -11.65 -14.54
CA LYS A 90 16.42 -11.12 -15.58
C LYS A 90 16.67 -11.77 -16.95
N MET A 91 17.92 -12.13 -17.25
CA MET A 91 18.30 -12.80 -18.49
C MET A 91 17.90 -14.28 -18.52
N VAL A 92 17.97 -14.99 -17.38
CA VAL A 92 17.52 -16.40 -17.28
C VAL A 92 16.01 -16.49 -17.38
N GLU A 93 15.27 -15.57 -16.75
CA GLU A 93 13.81 -15.53 -16.87
C GLU A 93 13.36 -15.19 -18.31
N ALA A 94 14.06 -14.25 -18.96
CA ALA A 94 13.86 -13.97 -20.38
C ALA A 94 14.19 -15.19 -21.26
N ALA A 95 15.27 -15.92 -20.97
CA ALA A 95 15.68 -17.13 -21.71
C ALA A 95 14.70 -18.29 -21.51
N ALA A 96 14.18 -18.48 -20.30
CA ALA A 96 13.16 -19.49 -19.99
C ALA A 96 11.84 -19.21 -20.74
N GLY A 97 11.49 -17.93 -20.93
CA GLY A 97 10.34 -17.51 -21.73
C GLY A 97 10.46 -17.85 -23.22
N VAL A 98 11.68 -17.88 -23.78
CA VAL A 98 11.90 -18.22 -25.21
C VAL A 98 12.18 -19.70 -25.45
N ILE A 99 12.76 -20.44 -24.50
CA ILE A 99 13.02 -21.89 -24.64
C ILE A 99 11.79 -22.72 -24.26
N GLY A 100 10.95 -22.24 -23.34
CA GLY A 100 9.72 -22.93 -22.92
C GLY A 100 8.69 -23.11 -24.04
N THR A 101 8.71 -22.26 -25.08
CA THR A 101 7.81 -22.36 -26.23
C THR A 101 8.24 -23.42 -27.25
N LEU A 102 9.52 -23.82 -27.27
CA LEU A 102 10.05 -24.82 -28.22
C LEU A 102 9.93 -26.26 -27.69
N THR A 103 9.92 -26.46 -26.37
CA THR A 103 9.88 -27.81 -25.76
C THR A 103 8.52 -28.23 -25.19
N GLY A 104 7.46 -27.44 -25.38
CA GLY A 104 6.08 -27.81 -25.01
C GLY A 104 5.84 -28.01 -23.50
N LYS A 105 6.80 -27.60 -22.65
CA LYS A 105 6.69 -27.61 -21.20
C LYS A 105 6.80 -26.17 -20.73
N ASN A 106 5.68 -25.63 -20.26
CA ASN A 106 5.62 -24.37 -19.53
C ASN A 106 6.39 -24.52 -18.21
N ALA A 107 7.72 -24.49 -18.26
CA ALA A 107 8.54 -24.28 -17.07
C ALA A 107 8.44 -22.81 -16.69
N SER A 108 7.24 -22.40 -16.23
CA SER A 108 7.09 -21.10 -15.57
C SER A 108 7.83 -21.22 -14.24
N LEU A 109 9.10 -20.82 -14.25
CA LEU A 109 9.87 -20.61 -13.03
C LEU A 109 9.26 -19.48 -12.19
N ALA A 110 8.51 -18.59 -12.86
CA ALA A 110 7.78 -17.50 -12.24
C ALA A 110 6.59 -18.02 -11.42
N LYS A 111 6.58 -17.74 -10.11
CA LYS A 111 5.44 -17.96 -9.21
C LYS A 111 4.65 -16.67 -9.01
N ASP A 112 3.39 -16.81 -8.59
CA ASP A 112 2.46 -15.69 -8.41
C ASP A 112 2.86 -14.68 -7.31
N ASP A 113 3.87 -15.01 -6.50
CA ASP A 113 4.40 -14.22 -5.39
C ASP A 113 5.87 -13.77 -5.58
N ASP A 114 6.41 -13.97 -6.78
CA ASP A 114 7.81 -13.67 -7.09
C ASP A 114 8.17 -12.18 -7.00
N TYR A 115 7.20 -11.28 -7.18
CA TYR A 115 7.40 -9.86 -6.99
C TYR A 115 6.50 -9.35 -5.87
N GLN A 116 7.09 -8.61 -4.95
CA GLN A 116 6.36 -7.91 -3.88
C GLN A 116 6.67 -6.43 -3.98
N THR A 117 5.63 -5.61 -4.06
CA THR A 117 5.75 -4.15 -4.10
C THR A 117 5.08 -3.61 -2.85
N THR A 118 5.86 -2.93 -2.02
CA THR A 118 5.38 -2.18 -0.87
C THR A 118 5.22 -0.72 -1.28
N LEU A 119 4.05 -0.15 -1.01
CA LEU A 119 3.75 1.26 -1.21
C LEU A 119 3.49 1.91 0.14
N THR A 120 4.21 2.99 0.42
CA THR A 120 3.87 3.94 1.49
C THR A 120 3.17 5.12 0.86
N PHE A 121 1.99 5.47 1.35
CA PHE A 121 1.16 6.54 0.80
C PHE A 121 0.34 7.24 1.88
N TYR A 122 -0.20 8.42 1.57
CA TYR A 122 -1.25 9.05 2.37
C TYR A 122 -2.46 9.35 1.49
N CYS A 123 -3.64 9.48 2.10
CA CYS A 123 -4.86 9.81 1.37
C CYS A 123 -5.06 11.32 1.33
N LYS A 124 -5.05 11.91 0.14
CA LYS A 124 -5.30 13.33 -0.09
C LYS A 124 -6.73 13.54 -0.62
N PRO A 125 -7.48 14.55 -0.16
CA PRO A 125 -8.76 14.90 -0.78
C PRO A 125 -8.61 15.16 -2.28
N ASN A 126 -9.55 14.63 -3.06
CA ASN A 126 -9.68 14.98 -4.46
C ASN A 126 -10.08 16.46 -4.53
N ALA A 127 -9.33 17.25 -5.31
CA ALA A 127 -9.64 18.65 -5.56
C ALA A 127 -10.93 18.81 -6.37
#